data_AF-A0AAE3XCA9-F1
#
_entry.id   AF-A0AAE3XCA9-F1
#
_cell.length_a   1.000
_cell.length_b   1.000
_cell.length_c   1.000
_cell.angle_alpha   90.00
_cell.angle_beta   90.00
_cell.angle_gamma   90.00
#
_symmetry.space_group_name_H-M   'P 1'
#
loop_
_entity.id
_entity.type
_entity.pdbx_description
1 polymer ?
#
loop_
_entity_poly.entity_id
_entity_poly.type
_entity_poly.pdbx_seq_one_letter_code
_entity_poly.pdbx_strand_id
1 'polypeptide(L)'
;MNTTRTAATATLILTLSACTPTLHTAGPDPRLPEIKRLAWTDPATFAALAPDLTRGAWADLDWHTNGCSVPLNLNTPFKTLFTPACTVHDFAYHNLSRLEPTSINRQRSDNAFLGNMLSSCAHQPITQQRPCHATARTYYAAVRTWGAAFFPTR
;
A
#
# COMPACT_ATOMS: atom_id res chain seq x y z
N MET A 1 24.79 -45.13 73.50
CA MET A 1 24.62 -45.23 72.03
C MET A 1 23.15 -45.55 71.76
N ASN A 2 22.40 -44.62 71.17
CA ASN A 2 21.31 -44.91 70.22
C ASN A 2 20.76 -43.59 69.68
N THR A 3 20.92 -43.43 68.36
CA THR A 3 20.60 -42.24 67.57
C THR A 3 19.27 -42.49 66.87
N THR A 4 18.24 -41.67 67.10
CA THR A 4 16.99 -41.70 66.34
C THR A 4 17.02 -40.64 65.23
N ARG A 5 16.97 -41.07 63.97
CA ARG A 5 16.80 -40.23 62.77
C ARG A 5 15.31 -40.11 62.43
N THR A 6 14.78 -38.90 62.35
CA THR A 6 13.46 -38.61 61.78
C THR A 6 13.59 -38.29 60.29
N ALA A 7 12.81 -38.99 59.46
CA ALA A 7 12.77 -38.84 58.02
C ALA A 7 11.97 -37.60 57.60
N ALA A 8 12.50 -36.82 56.65
CA ALA A 8 11.80 -35.68 56.05
C ALA A 8 11.03 -36.14 54.80
N THR A 9 9.73 -35.87 54.76
CA THR A 9 8.86 -36.11 53.60
C THR A 9 8.99 -34.98 52.58
N ALA A 10 9.45 -35.31 51.37
CA ALA A 10 9.52 -34.38 50.25
C ALA A 10 8.20 -34.36 49.47
N THR A 11 7.48 -33.24 49.50
CA THR A 11 6.28 -33.00 48.68
C THR A 11 6.68 -32.53 47.29
N LEU A 12 6.32 -33.30 46.27
CA LEU A 12 6.55 -33.01 44.86
C LEU A 12 5.40 -32.12 44.32
N ILE A 13 5.70 -30.86 44.00
CA ILE A 13 4.73 -29.91 43.42
C ILE A 13 4.79 -30.04 41.89
N LEU A 14 3.77 -30.65 41.28
CA LEU A 14 3.59 -30.63 39.81
C LEU A 14 2.98 -29.29 39.40
N THR A 15 3.78 -28.42 38.79
CA THR A 15 3.30 -27.19 38.15
C THR A 15 2.72 -27.53 36.77
N LEU A 16 1.40 -27.53 36.65
CA LEU A 16 0.74 -27.55 35.34
C LEU A 16 0.98 -26.20 34.65
N SER A 17 1.92 -26.15 33.71
CA SER A 17 2.03 -25.03 32.76
C SER A 17 0.78 -25.01 31.88
N ALA A 18 -0.16 -24.13 32.20
CA ALA A 18 -1.29 -23.83 31.34
C ALA A 18 -0.77 -23.18 30.04
N CYS A 19 -0.82 -23.92 28.94
CA CYS A 19 -0.60 -23.37 27.61
C CYS A 19 -1.83 -22.50 27.27
N THR A 20 -1.83 -21.24 27.66
CA THR A 20 -2.83 -20.28 27.22
C THR A 20 -2.55 -19.94 25.75
N PRO A 21 -3.41 -20.32 24.79
CA PRO A 21 -3.26 -19.84 23.43
C PRO A 21 -3.41 -18.32 23.45
N THR A 22 -2.34 -17.61 23.11
CA THR A 22 -2.41 -16.18 22.85
C THR A 22 -3.27 -15.98 21.61
N LEU A 23 -4.52 -15.57 21.81
CA LEU A 23 -5.36 -15.07 20.73
C LEU A 23 -4.68 -13.79 20.21
N HIS A 24 -3.86 -13.90 19.17
CA HIS A 24 -3.43 -12.73 18.42
C HIS A 24 -4.68 -12.18 17.74
N THR A 25 -5.26 -11.12 18.29
CA THR A 25 -6.10 -10.23 17.47
C THR A 25 -5.20 -9.80 16.32
N ALA A 26 -5.54 -10.23 15.10
CA ALA A 26 -4.80 -9.81 13.91
C ALA A 26 -4.87 -8.28 13.84
N GLY A 27 -3.78 -7.62 14.24
CA GLY A 27 -3.64 -6.18 14.11
C GLY A 27 -3.58 -5.79 12.63
N PRO A 28 -3.54 -4.48 12.33
CA PRO A 28 -3.29 -4.02 10.96
C PRO A 28 -2.04 -4.71 10.40
N ASP A 29 -2.08 -5.09 9.13
CA ASP A 29 -0.94 -5.71 8.45
C ASP A 29 0.30 -4.82 8.66
N PRO A 30 1.42 -5.37 9.17
CA PRO A 30 2.61 -4.58 9.52
C PRO A 30 3.22 -3.84 8.32
N ARG A 31 2.85 -4.23 7.09
CA ARG A 31 3.31 -3.60 5.85
C ARG A 31 2.57 -2.30 5.52
N LEU A 32 1.40 -2.06 6.11
CA LEU A 32 0.54 -0.91 5.77
C LEU A 32 1.22 0.45 5.89
N PRO A 33 2.05 0.76 6.92
CA PRO A 33 2.72 2.05 7.00
C PRO A 33 3.62 2.32 5.79
N GLU A 34 4.38 1.33 5.35
CA GLU A 34 5.28 1.46 4.19
C GLU A 34 4.49 1.53 2.88
N ILE A 35 3.47 0.69 2.72
CA ILE A 35 2.59 0.75 1.55
C ILE A 35 1.98 2.15 1.42
N LYS A 36 1.48 2.72 2.51
CA LYS A 36 0.89 4.08 2.51
C LYS A 36 1.93 5.15 2.22
N ARG A 37 3.16 5.00 2.72
CA ARG A 37 4.27 5.91 2.42
C ARG A 37 4.58 5.93 0.92
N LEU A 38 4.65 4.76 0.29
CA LEU A 38 4.94 4.61 -1.14
C LEU A 38 3.73 4.99 -2.02
N ALA A 39 2.53 4.58 -1.64
CA ALA A 39 1.28 4.81 -2.38
C ALA A 39 0.93 6.30 -2.56
N TRP A 40 1.42 7.16 -1.67
CA TRP A 40 1.08 8.58 -1.64
C TRP A 40 2.30 9.50 -1.77
N THR A 41 3.45 8.96 -2.16
CA THR A 41 4.65 9.76 -2.48
C THR A 41 4.62 10.28 -3.92
N ASP A 42 5.52 11.21 -4.25
CA ASP A 42 5.72 11.64 -5.62
C ASP A 42 6.36 10.54 -6.49
N PRO A 43 6.17 10.56 -7.82
CA PRO A 43 6.65 9.48 -8.70
C PRO A 43 8.16 9.35 -8.75
N ALA A 44 8.93 10.43 -8.55
CA ALA A 44 10.38 10.37 -8.60
C ALA A 44 10.92 9.63 -7.38
N THR A 45 10.40 9.93 -6.19
CA THR A 45 10.70 9.20 -4.96
C THR A 45 10.31 7.72 -5.07
N PHE A 46 9.12 7.42 -5.62
CA PHE A 46 8.70 6.03 -5.82
C PHE A 46 9.66 5.28 -6.75
N ALA A 47 10.00 5.86 -7.90
CA ALA A 47 10.90 5.26 -8.87
C ALA A 47 12.32 5.04 -8.32
N ALA A 48 12.80 5.93 -7.44
CA ALA A 48 14.10 5.79 -6.79
C ALA A 48 14.13 4.64 -5.76
N LEU A 49 13.02 4.40 -5.06
CA LEU A 49 12.95 3.43 -3.97
C LEU A 49 12.54 2.02 -4.44
N ALA A 50 11.64 1.91 -5.41
CA ALA A 50 11.05 0.64 -5.83
C ALA A 50 12.09 -0.44 -6.18
N PRO A 51 13.19 -0.18 -6.93
CA PRO A 51 14.14 -1.23 -7.32
C PRO A 51 14.81 -1.96 -6.16
N ASP A 52 15.06 -1.28 -5.04
CA ASP A 52 15.65 -1.89 -3.85
C ASP A 52 14.60 -2.62 -3.01
N LEU A 53 13.40 -2.03 -2.87
CA LEU A 53 12.31 -2.60 -2.10
C LEU A 53 11.78 -3.89 -2.74
N THR A 54 11.64 -3.95 -4.07
CA THR A 54 11.21 -5.16 -4.80
C THR A 54 12.21 -6.33 -4.66
N ARG A 55 13.48 -6.08 -4.33
CA ARG A 55 14.50 -7.12 -4.11
C ARG A 55 14.76 -7.41 -2.62
N GLY A 56 14.11 -6.69 -1.72
CA GLY A 56 14.38 -6.72 -0.29
C GLY A 56 13.20 -7.24 0.53
N ALA A 57 13.02 -6.65 1.71
CA ALA A 57 11.97 -7.02 2.67
C ALA A 57 10.53 -6.78 2.19
N TRP A 58 10.33 -6.22 0.99
CA TRP A 58 9.03 -5.83 0.42
C TRP A 58 8.77 -6.50 -0.93
N ALA A 59 9.51 -7.55 -1.27
CA ALA A 59 9.37 -8.30 -2.51
C ALA A 59 8.00 -8.99 -2.65
N ASP A 60 7.29 -9.19 -1.54
CA ASP A 60 5.97 -9.81 -1.46
C ASP A 60 4.81 -8.84 -1.73
N LEU A 61 5.08 -7.54 -1.85
CA LEU A 61 4.08 -6.56 -2.30
C LEU A 61 3.79 -6.73 -3.80
N ASP A 62 2.61 -6.31 -4.21
CA ASP A 62 2.21 -6.32 -5.61
C ASP A 62 2.77 -5.06 -6.30
N TRP A 63 3.91 -5.23 -6.99
CA TRP A 63 4.61 -4.18 -7.74
C TRP A 63 4.19 -4.13 -9.22
N HIS A 64 3.19 -4.91 -9.62
CA HIS A 64 2.72 -4.89 -11.00
C HIS A 64 2.15 -3.51 -11.36
N THR A 65 2.46 -3.06 -12.56
CA THR A 65 1.87 -1.85 -13.15
C THR A 65 1.69 -2.07 -14.64
N ASN A 66 0.59 -1.55 -15.18
CA ASN A 66 0.38 -1.44 -16.62
C ASN A 66 0.43 0.03 -17.07
N GLY A 67 0.87 0.93 -16.17
CA GLY A 67 0.94 2.36 -16.37
C GLY A 67 -0.43 2.97 -16.62
N CYS A 68 -0.49 4.02 -17.44
CA CYS A 68 -1.76 4.65 -17.79
C CYS A 68 -2.55 3.86 -18.86
N SER A 69 -2.63 2.54 -18.73
CA SER A 69 -3.42 1.71 -19.63
C SER A 69 -4.90 2.02 -19.39
N VAL A 70 -5.58 2.43 -20.46
CA VAL A 70 -7.03 2.65 -20.46
C VAL A 70 -7.70 1.50 -21.22
N PRO A 71 -8.94 1.13 -20.86
CA PRO A 71 -9.73 0.23 -21.67
C PRO A 71 -9.73 0.66 -23.14
N LEU A 72 -9.64 -0.31 -24.06
CA LEU A 72 -9.63 -0.09 -25.52
C LEU A 72 -8.37 0.61 -26.11
N ASN A 73 -7.27 0.71 -25.36
CA ASN A 73 -5.99 1.27 -25.84
C ASN A 73 -6.12 2.68 -26.44
N LEU A 74 -7.09 3.47 -25.99
CA LEU A 74 -7.29 4.83 -26.47
C LEU A 74 -6.03 5.67 -26.23
N ASN A 75 -5.58 6.37 -27.28
CA ASN A 75 -4.46 7.30 -27.17
C ASN A 75 -4.94 8.56 -26.44
N THR A 76 -4.65 8.61 -25.15
CA THR A 76 -5.06 9.69 -24.26
C THR A 76 -3.98 10.78 -24.24
N PRO A 77 -4.36 12.07 -24.32
CA PRO A 77 -3.40 13.17 -24.20
C PRO A 77 -2.56 13.02 -22.93
N PHE A 78 -1.29 13.42 -23.00
CA PHE A 78 -0.37 13.40 -21.84
C PHE A 78 -0.13 12.01 -21.21
N LYS A 79 -0.56 10.90 -21.85
CA LYS A 79 -0.37 9.54 -21.32
C LYS A 79 1.05 9.28 -20.84
N THR A 80 2.06 9.52 -21.69
CA THR A 80 3.47 9.31 -21.34
C THR A 80 3.92 10.18 -20.16
N LEU A 81 3.44 11.43 -20.10
CA LEU A 81 3.73 12.35 -18.99
C LEU A 81 3.12 11.88 -17.67
N PHE A 82 1.95 11.23 -17.72
CA PHE A 82 1.25 10.73 -16.55
C PHE A 82 1.62 9.29 -16.17
N THR A 83 2.32 8.54 -17.03
CA THR A 83 2.74 7.15 -16.74
C THR A 83 3.38 7.00 -15.36
N PRO A 84 4.32 7.87 -14.92
CA PRO A 84 4.88 7.76 -13.58
C PRO A 84 3.84 7.90 -12.46
N ALA A 85 2.85 8.78 -12.61
CA ALA A 85 1.77 8.93 -11.63
C ALA A 85 0.85 7.69 -11.61
N CYS A 86 0.57 7.11 -12.79
CA CYS A 86 -0.18 5.87 -12.91
C CYS A 86 0.55 4.69 -12.25
N THR A 87 1.88 4.59 -12.38
CA THR A 87 2.66 3.55 -11.69
C THR A 87 2.51 3.59 -10.17
N VAL A 88 2.53 4.78 -9.56
CA VAL A 88 2.31 4.91 -8.11
C VAL A 88 0.87 4.55 -7.73
N HIS A 89 -0.10 4.95 -8.56
CA HIS A 89 -1.52 4.67 -8.35
C HIS A 89 -1.84 3.16 -8.43
N ASP A 90 -1.27 2.45 -9.40
CA ASP A 90 -1.38 1.00 -9.55
C ASP A 90 -0.87 0.28 -8.30
N PHE A 91 0.32 0.65 -7.81
CA PHE A 91 0.89 0.10 -6.58
C PHE A 91 -0.06 0.30 -5.38
N ALA A 92 -0.63 1.50 -5.24
CA ALA A 92 -1.59 1.79 -4.19
C ALA A 92 -2.84 0.90 -4.30
N TYR A 93 -3.39 0.75 -5.51
CA TYR A 93 -4.59 -0.02 -5.77
C TYR A 93 -4.38 -1.53 -5.53
N HIS A 94 -3.28 -2.10 -6.04
CA HIS A 94 -3.02 -3.53 -5.89
C HIS A 94 -2.83 -3.96 -4.43
N ASN A 95 -2.22 -3.11 -3.60
CA ASN A 95 -1.90 -3.46 -2.22
C ASN A 95 -3.00 -3.04 -1.24
N LEU A 96 -3.49 -1.79 -1.28
CA LEU A 96 -4.46 -1.29 -0.30
C LEU A 96 -5.87 -1.86 -0.52
N SER A 97 -6.27 -2.23 -1.74
CA SER A 97 -7.57 -2.90 -1.98
C SER A 97 -7.64 -4.30 -1.37
N ARG A 98 -6.49 -4.92 -1.09
CA ARG A 98 -6.41 -6.26 -0.48
C ARG A 98 -6.25 -6.15 1.04
N LEU A 99 -5.35 -5.29 1.49
CA LEU A 99 -4.91 -5.21 2.89
C LEU A 99 -5.74 -4.24 3.75
N GLU A 100 -6.26 -3.17 3.18
CA GLU A 100 -7.09 -2.19 3.91
C GLU A 100 -8.06 -1.45 2.97
N PRO A 101 -9.10 -2.14 2.45
CA PRO A 101 -9.98 -1.63 1.41
C PRO A 101 -11.00 -0.61 1.91
N THR A 102 -10.54 0.54 2.38
CA THR A 102 -11.43 1.61 2.87
C THR A 102 -11.68 2.66 1.79
N SER A 103 -12.85 3.32 1.88
CA SER A 103 -13.17 4.48 1.04
C SER A 103 -12.16 5.62 1.22
N ILE A 104 -11.61 5.76 2.44
CA ILE A 104 -10.57 6.73 2.78
C ILE A 104 -9.28 6.43 2.02
N ASN A 105 -8.80 5.18 2.06
CA ASN A 105 -7.57 4.81 1.34
C ASN A 105 -7.73 4.97 -0.17
N ARG A 106 -8.86 4.54 -0.73
CA ARG A 106 -9.15 4.75 -2.16
C ARG A 106 -9.12 6.23 -2.51
N GLN A 107 -9.81 7.08 -1.73
CA GLN A 107 -9.82 8.52 -1.96
C GLN A 107 -8.43 9.15 -1.84
N ARG A 108 -7.63 8.75 -0.85
CA ARG A 108 -6.25 9.23 -0.68
C ARG A 108 -5.37 8.85 -1.86
N SER A 109 -5.46 7.60 -2.33
CA SER A 109 -4.72 7.14 -3.51
C SER A 109 -5.13 7.89 -4.78
N ASP A 110 -6.42 8.12 -4.99
CA ASP A 110 -6.89 8.89 -6.15
C ASP A 110 -6.46 10.37 -6.07
N ASN A 111 -6.45 10.96 -4.87
CA ASN A 111 -5.99 12.34 -4.68
C ASN A 111 -4.48 12.48 -4.88
N ALA A 112 -3.69 11.51 -4.39
CA ALA A 112 -2.24 11.46 -4.65
C ALA A 112 -1.96 11.33 -6.15
N PHE A 113 -2.73 10.50 -6.85
CA PHE A 113 -2.65 10.37 -8.31
C PHE A 113 -2.91 11.71 -9.02
N LEU A 114 -3.97 12.44 -8.66
CA LEU A 114 -4.23 13.77 -9.21
C LEU A 114 -3.10 14.75 -8.89
N GLY A 115 -2.61 14.77 -7.65
CA GLY A 115 -1.49 15.63 -7.23
C GLY A 115 -0.23 15.37 -8.04
N ASN A 116 0.11 14.10 -8.24
CA ASN A 116 1.28 13.66 -9.01
C ASN A 116 1.15 14.07 -10.48
N MET A 117 -0.01 13.90 -11.11
CA MET A 117 -0.24 14.37 -12.48
C MET A 117 -0.14 15.89 -12.61
N LEU A 118 -0.72 16.65 -11.68
CA LEU A 118 -0.65 18.11 -11.68
C LEU A 118 0.78 18.61 -11.47
N SER A 119 1.58 17.93 -10.65
CA SER A 119 3.01 18.24 -10.49
C SER A 119 3.77 18.04 -11.81
N SER A 120 3.51 16.95 -12.54
CA SER A 120 4.12 16.73 -13.87
C SER A 120 3.75 17.83 -14.87
N CYS A 121 2.55 18.42 -14.75
CA CYS A 121 2.13 19.53 -15.60
C CYS A 121 2.91 20.83 -15.35
N ALA A 122 3.46 21.04 -14.15
CA ALA A 122 4.24 22.25 -13.85
C ALA A 122 5.49 22.38 -14.72
N HIS A 123 6.03 21.26 -15.21
CA HIS A 123 7.18 21.21 -16.09
C HIS A 123 6.84 21.35 -17.58
N GLN A 124 5.55 21.50 -17.93
CA GLN A 124 5.12 21.69 -19.32
C GLN A 124 5.22 23.15 -19.74
N PRO A 125 5.36 23.43 -21.06
CA PRO A 125 5.24 24.78 -21.61
C PRO A 125 3.95 25.45 -21.14
N ILE A 126 3.96 26.77 -20.92
CA ILE A 126 2.79 27.54 -20.43
C ILE A 126 1.55 27.29 -21.30
N THR A 127 1.73 27.14 -22.62
CA THR A 127 0.65 26.83 -23.58
C THR A 127 0.00 25.47 -23.33
N GLN A 128 0.74 24.52 -22.75
CA GLN A 128 0.30 23.16 -22.46
C GLN A 128 -0.13 22.93 -21.01
N GLN A 129 0.13 23.86 -20.09
CA GLN A 129 -0.23 23.69 -18.68
C GLN A 129 -1.75 23.54 -18.48
N ARG A 130 -2.56 24.42 -19.09
CA ARG A 130 -4.03 24.33 -19.01
C ARG A 130 -4.58 23.00 -19.56
N PRO A 131 -4.26 22.57 -20.79
CA PRO A 131 -4.74 21.28 -21.29
C PRO A 131 -4.19 20.10 -20.49
N CYS A 132 -2.97 20.19 -19.95
CA CYS A 132 -2.41 19.17 -19.05
C CYS A 132 -3.25 19.06 -17.76
N HIS A 133 -3.56 20.18 -17.10
CA HIS A 133 -4.38 20.21 -15.88
C HIS A 133 -5.80 19.66 -16.14
N ALA A 134 -6.40 20.04 -17.27
CA ALA A 134 -7.71 19.53 -17.66
C ALA A 134 -7.67 18.00 -17.85
N THR A 135 -6.65 17.50 -18.55
CA THR A 135 -6.45 16.07 -18.77
C THR A 135 -6.23 15.32 -17.45
N ALA A 136 -5.40 15.85 -16.55
CA ALA A 136 -5.18 15.26 -15.21
C ALA A 136 -6.49 15.12 -14.42
N ARG A 137 -7.37 16.13 -14.48
CA ARG A 137 -8.70 16.06 -13.86
C ARG A 137 -9.61 15.03 -14.53
N THR A 138 -9.52 14.84 -15.84
CA THR A 138 -10.25 13.79 -16.56
C THR A 138 -9.80 12.40 -16.11
N TYR A 139 -8.49 12.16 -15.98
CA TYR A 139 -7.95 10.90 -15.45
C TYR A 139 -8.44 10.64 -14.01
N TYR A 140 -8.39 11.67 -13.17
CA TYR A 140 -8.93 11.60 -11.81
C TYR A 140 -10.43 11.25 -11.81
N ALA A 141 -11.23 11.95 -12.62
CA ALA A 141 -12.67 11.67 -12.73
C ALA A 141 -12.94 10.22 -13.17
N ALA A 142 -12.12 9.68 -14.09
CA ALA A 142 -12.22 8.30 -14.52
C ALA A 142 -12.00 7.31 -13.36
N VAL A 143 -10.93 7.44 -12.57
CA VAL A 143 -10.68 6.54 -11.43
C VAL A 143 -11.69 6.70 -10.29
N ARG A 144 -12.22 7.92 -10.10
CA ARG A 144 -13.33 8.15 -9.14
C ARG A 144 -14.62 7.45 -9.56
N THR A 145 -14.91 7.44 -10.85
CA THR A 145 -16.13 6.84 -11.41
C THR A 145 -16.01 5.32 -11.51
N TRP A 146 -14.92 4.81 -12.09
CA TRP A 146 -14.77 3.40 -12.47
C TRP A 146 -13.82 2.60 -11.58
N GLY A 147 -12.99 3.26 -10.77
CA GLY A 147 -11.98 2.61 -9.94
C GLY A 147 -12.54 1.70 -8.84
N ALA A 148 -13.83 1.81 -8.51
CA ALA A 148 -14.48 0.91 -7.54
C ALA A 148 -14.42 -0.56 -7.96
N ALA A 149 -14.39 -0.84 -9.27
CA ALA A 149 -14.23 -2.20 -9.80
C ALA A 149 -12.86 -2.82 -9.47
N PHE A 150 -11.84 -1.99 -9.28
CA PHE A 150 -10.47 -2.40 -8.98
C PHE A 150 -10.09 -2.20 -7.50
N PHE A 151 -10.84 -1.36 -6.79
CA PHE A 151 -10.71 -1.11 -5.36
C PHE A 151 -12.09 -1.22 -4.69
N PRO A 152 -12.62 -2.45 -4.54
CA PRO A 152 -13.89 -2.67 -3.87
C PRO A 152 -13.71 -2.42 -2.37
N THR A 153 -14.40 -1.41 -1.85
CA THR A 153 -14.32 -1.06 -0.42
C THR A 153 -15.18 -2.01 0.42
N ARG A 154 -14.68 -2.43 1.59
CA ARG A 154 -15.39 -3.29 2.56
C ARG A 154 -15.75 -2.54 3.82
#